data_AF-A0A2N1M3L1-F1
#
_entry.id   AF-A0A2N1M3L1-F1
#
_cell.length_a   1.000
_cell.length_b   1.000
_cell.length_c   1.000
_cell.angle_alpha   90.00
_cell.angle_beta   90.00
_cell.angle_gamma   90.00
#
_symmetry.space_group_name_H-M   'P 1'
#
loop_
_entity.id
_entity.type
_entity.pdbx_description
1 polymer ?
#
loop_
_entity_poly.entity_id
_entity_poly.type
_entity_poly.pdbx_seq_one_letter_code
_entity_poly.pdbx_strand_id
1 'polypeptide(L)'
;MEIKYIKDALLGQINILVEKVANLTKDNENLKEKVANLTKEHEKAEREKTEREKTEREKTEREKAEREKAEHEKNQSCFGLETQVELESGKIVQISELKTGDRVLSNIRNGEKVANLTKDNENLKEKVANLTKDNENLKEKVANLTKEHEKAEHEKAEREKAEHKKNQSCFGLETQVELESGKIIQMSELKTGDRVVSNIRNGIAEYSEIYLIAHIEKLEYEEKFAKVNYGLQLLIMSLMKIYQLYSPKIYVPEKQRYWYQMITIN
;
A
#
# COMPACT_ATOMS: atom_id res chain seq x y z
N MET A 1 39.64 -38.92 -28.01
CA MET A 1 40.03 -37.61 -27.44
C MET A 1 38.83 -36.85 -26.86
N GLU A 2 37.65 -36.96 -27.48
CA GLU A 2 36.44 -36.21 -27.13
C GLU A 2 35.86 -36.48 -25.72
N ILE A 3 35.89 -37.73 -25.24
CA ILE A 3 35.33 -38.08 -23.91
C ILE A 3 36.07 -37.38 -22.76
N LYS A 4 37.39 -37.21 -22.89
CA LYS A 4 38.21 -36.52 -21.88
C LYS A 4 37.84 -35.03 -21.78
N TYR A 5 37.65 -34.38 -22.93
CA TYR A 5 37.28 -32.98 -23.00
C TYR A 5 35.88 -32.71 -22.41
N ILE A 6 34.92 -33.59 -22.70
CA ILE A 6 33.57 -33.52 -22.11
C ILE A 6 33.62 -33.70 -20.60
N LYS A 7 34.41 -34.67 -20.11
CA LYS A 7 34.60 -34.91 -18.68
C LYS A 7 35.18 -33.68 -17.97
N ASP A 8 36.21 -33.07 -18.54
CA ASP A 8 36.88 -31.90 -17.96
C ASP A 8 35.95 -30.67 -17.93
N ALA A 9 35.15 -30.47 -18.99
CA ALA A 9 34.13 -29.42 -19.05
C ALA A 9 33.01 -29.60 -18.02
N LEU A 10 32.51 -30.84 -17.85
CA LEU A 10 31.53 -31.17 -16.82
C LEU A 10 32.10 -30.98 -15.42
N LEU A 11 33.36 -31.34 -15.19
CA LEU A 11 34.04 -31.13 -13.91
C LEU A 11 34.11 -29.64 -13.55
N GLY A 12 34.40 -28.78 -14.54
CA GLY A 12 34.40 -27.33 -14.38
C GLY A 12 33.03 -26.77 -13.98
N GLN A 13 31.96 -27.22 -14.65
CA GLN A 13 30.59 -26.81 -14.30
C GLN A 13 30.18 -27.30 -12.91
N ILE A 14 30.57 -28.52 -12.53
CA ILE A 14 30.32 -29.07 -11.20
C ILE A 14 30.99 -28.21 -10.13
N ASN A 15 32.25 -27.81 -10.32
CA ASN A 15 32.95 -26.96 -9.36
C ASN A 15 32.29 -25.59 -9.20
N ILE A 16 31.86 -24.96 -10.30
CA ILE A 16 31.11 -23.69 -10.26
C ILE A 16 29.79 -23.85 -9.51
N LEU A 17 29.08 -24.97 -9.72
CA LEU A 17 27.84 -25.28 -9.00
C LEU A 17 28.09 -25.48 -7.51
N VAL A 18 29.15 -26.18 -7.13
CA VAL A 18 29.53 -26.40 -5.72
C VAL A 18 29.82 -25.08 -5.01
N GLU A 19 30.57 -24.17 -5.65
CA GLU A 19 30.82 -22.83 -5.09
C GLU A 19 29.54 -22.01 -4.93
N LYS A 20 28.65 -22.03 -5.94
CA LYS A 20 27.35 -21.34 -5.85
C LYS A 20 26.50 -21.89 -4.72
N VAL A 21 26.44 -23.22 -4.56
CA VAL A 21 25.70 -23.85 -3.47
C VAL A 21 26.28 -23.44 -2.12
N ALA A 22 27.61 -23.45 -1.95
CA ALA A 22 28.25 -23.03 -0.71
C ALA A 22 27.94 -21.57 -0.33
N ASN A 23 27.97 -20.66 -1.32
CA ASN A 23 27.62 -19.25 -1.11
C ASN A 23 26.14 -19.08 -0.72
N LEU A 24 25.23 -19.77 -1.41
CA LEU A 24 23.79 -19.74 -1.09
C LEU A 24 23.49 -20.32 0.28
N THR A 25 24.20 -21.37 0.71
CA THR A 25 24.06 -21.92 2.06
C THR A 25 24.45 -20.89 3.12
N LYS A 26 25.56 -20.19 2.92
CA LYS A 26 26.03 -19.14 3.83
C LYS A 26 25.05 -17.95 3.90
N ASP A 27 24.50 -17.54 2.76
CA ASP A 27 23.50 -16.46 2.72
C ASP A 27 22.21 -16.86 3.42
N ASN A 28 21.77 -18.11 3.28
CA ASN A 28 20.61 -18.62 3.99
C ASN A 28 20.81 -18.66 5.51
N GLU A 29 21.99 -19.03 5.99
CA GLU A 29 22.32 -18.98 7.43
C GLU A 29 22.27 -17.54 7.96
N ASN A 30 22.88 -16.59 7.25
CA ASN A 30 22.83 -15.17 7.59
C ASN A 30 21.40 -14.62 7.60
N LEU A 31 20.57 -15.00 6.63
CA LEU A 31 19.16 -14.60 6.59
C LEU A 31 18.37 -15.18 7.76
N LYS A 32 18.61 -16.44 8.11
CA LYS A 32 17.96 -17.10 9.25
C LYS A 32 18.29 -16.39 10.56
N GLU A 33 19.53 -15.97 10.74
CA GLU A 33 19.95 -15.17 11.90
C GLU A 33 19.26 -13.80 11.94
N LYS A 34 19.22 -13.08 10.80
CA LYS A 34 18.52 -11.79 10.71
C LYS A 34 17.04 -11.91 11.05
N VAL A 35 16.36 -12.93 10.52
CA VAL A 35 14.94 -13.18 10.82
C VAL A 35 14.75 -13.43 12.32
N ALA A 36 15.59 -14.27 12.93
CA ALA A 36 15.49 -14.55 14.37
C ALA A 36 15.68 -13.28 15.24
N ASN A 37 16.58 -12.39 14.84
CA ASN A 37 16.81 -11.12 15.55
C ASN A 37 15.62 -10.17 15.41
N LEU A 38 15.10 -10.00 14.19
CA LEU A 38 13.93 -9.15 13.94
C LEU A 38 12.69 -9.64 14.70
N THR A 39 12.48 -10.96 14.78
CA THR A 39 11.37 -11.53 15.57
C THR A 39 11.49 -11.15 17.05
N LYS A 40 12.70 -11.24 17.63
CA LYS A 40 12.94 -10.85 19.04
C LYS A 40 12.72 -9.36 19.28
N GLU A 41 13.14 -8.51 18.35
CA GLU A 41 12.92 -7.06 18.44
C GLU A 41 11.43 -6.70 18.37
N HIS A 42 10.68 -7.34 17.47
CA HIS A 42 9.25 -7.13 17.36
C HIS A 42 8.50 -7.56 18.64
N GLU A 43 8.82 -8.74 19.19
CA GLU A 43 8.24 -9.19 20.46
C GLU A 43 8.55 -8.24 21.62
N LYS A 44 9.77 -7.69 21.67
CA LYS A 44 10.15 -6.72 22.70
C LYS A 44 9.38 -5.40 22.54
N ALA A 45 9.25 -4.90 21.32
CA ALA A 45 8.51 -3.66 21.03
C ALA A 45 7.02 -3.77 21.39
N GLU A 46 6.39 -4.90 21.08
CA GLU A 46 5.00 -5.17 21.47
C GLU A 46 4.82 -5.19 22.99
N ARG A 47 5.73 -5.84 23.74
CA ARG A 47 5.68 -5.84 25.21
C ARG A 47 5.81 -4.42 25.78
N GLU A 48 6.77 -3.62 25.30
CA GLU A 48 6.94 -2.24 25.76
C GLU A 48 5.71 -1.37 25.46
N LYS A 49 5.05 -1.57 24.31
CA LYS A 49 3.81 -0.86 23.96
C LYS A 49 2.69 -1.20 24.93
N THR A 50 2.48 -2.48 25.23
CA THR A 50 1.44 -2.91 26.18
C THR A 50 1.66 -2.39 27.60
N GLU A 51 2.92 -2.30 28.03
CA GLU A 51 3.28 -1.78 29.36
C GLU A 51 3.03 -0.27 29.45
N ARG A 52 3.39 0.50 28.42
CA ARG A 52 3.07 1.94 28.35
C ARG A 52 1.56 2.20 28.40
N GLU A 53 0.78 1.48 27.61
CA GLU A 53 -0.68 1.61 27.62
C GLU A 53 -1.28 1.30 29.01
N LYS A 54 -0.76 0.30 29.72
CA LYS A 54 -1.22 0.00 31.08
C LYS A 54 -0.90 1.13 32.05
N THR A 55 0.32 1.68 32.02
CA THR A 55 0.71 2.79 32.89
C THR A 55 -0.10 4.06 32.63
N GLU A 56 -0.46 4.34 31.37
CA GLU A 56 -1.27 5.50 31.01
C GLU A 56 -2.73 5.36 31.48
N ARG A 57 -3.31 4.16 31.39
CA ARG A 57 -4.63 3.85 31.98
C ARG A 57 -4.65 4.00 33.49
N GLU A 58 -3.62 3.50 34.20
CA GLU A 58 -3.54 3.67 35.66
C GLU A 58 -3.41 5.14 36.07
N LYS A 59 -2.66 5.96 35.31
CA LYS A 59 -2.53 7.40 35.60
C LYS A 59 -3.85 8.14 35.42
N THR A 60 -4.57 7.87 34.34
CA THR A 60 -5.87 8.50 34.05
C THR A 60 -6.96 8.12 35.05
N GLU A 61 -6.99 6.87 35.51
CA GLU A 61 -7.89 6.44 36.58
C GLU A 61 -7.60 7.14 37.91
N ARG A 62 -6.31 7.31 38.28
CA ARG A 62 -5.93 8.05 39.50
C ARG A 62 -6.33 9.52 39.44
N GLU A 63 -6.09 10.19 38.31
CA GLU A 63 -6.50 11.59 38.14
C GLU A 63 -8.02 11.77 38.21
N LYS A 64 -8.80 10.81 37.69
CA LYS A 64 -10.26 10.84 37.80
C LYS A 64 -10.73 10.67 39.25
N ALA A 65 -10.14 9.72 39.98
CA ALA A 65 -10.47 9.48 41.39
C ALA A 65 -10.12 10.68 42.29
N GLU A 66 -9.01 11.39 42.00
CA GLU A 66 -8.65 12.61 42.72
C GLU A 66 -9.62 13.77 42.43
N ARG A 67 -10.08 13.94 41.18
CA ARG A 67 -11.08 14.95 40.83
C ARG A 67 -12.42 14.68 41.51
N GLU A 68 -12.87 13.44 41.55
CA GLU A 68 -14.13 13.05 42.21
C GLU A 68 -14.07 13.29 43.73
N LYS A 69 -12.93 13.04 44.38
CA LYS A 69 -12.74 13.37 45.80
C LYS A 69 -12.76 14.88 46.06
N ALA A 70 -12.06 15.66 45.24
CA ALA A 70 -12.03 17.12 45.37
C ALA A 70 -13.41 17.76 45.13
N GLU A 71 -14.23 17.16 44.25
CA GLU A 71 -15.61 17.59 44.00
C GLU A 71 -16.54 17.21 45.15
N HIS A 72 -16.39 16.01 45.73
CA HIS A 72 -17.14 15.59 46.92
C HIS A 72 -16.80 16.46 48.14
N GLU A 73 -15.53 16.81 48.36
CA GLU A 73 -15.12 17.69 49.47
C GLU A 73 -15.67 19.11 49.32
N LYS A 74 -15.70 19.66 48.11
CA LYS A 74 -16.33 20.97 47.85
C LYS A 74 -17.84 20.94 48.08
N ASN A 75 -18.49 19.82 47.77
CA ASN A 75 -19.95 19.68 47.90
C ASN A 75 -20.41 19.29 49.31
N GLN A 76 -19.49 18.90 50.22
CA GLN A 76 -19.84 18.51 51.59
C GLN A 76 -19.74 19.66 52.62
N SER A 77 -19.22 20.83 52.24
CA SER A 77 -19.17 22.03 53.09
C SER A 77 -20.33 22.99 52.77
N CYS A 78 -21.53 22.65 53.21
CA CYS A 78 -22.64 23.61 53.24
C CYS A 78 -22.42 24.63 54.38
N PHE A 79 -21.62 25.66 54.08
CA PHE A 79 -21.32 26.85 54.88
C PHE A 79 -20.65 26.60 56.25
N GLY A 80 -19.38 27.02 56.39
CA GLY A 80 -18.68 27.04 57.67
C GLY A 80 -19.40 27.97 58.67
N LEU A 81 -19.25 27.69 59.98
CA LEU A 81 -19.90 28.49 61.04
C LEU A 81 -19.54 29.99 61.02
N GLU A 82 -18.41 30.34 60.40
CA GLU A 82 -17.95 31.73 60.22
C GLU A 82 -18.61 32.44 59.03
N THR A 83 -19.48 31.75 58.27
CA THR A 83 -20.16 32.31 57.10
C THR A 83 -21.05 33.48 57.53
N GLN A 84 -20.82 34.65 56.95
CA GLN A 84 -21.62 35.85 57.21
C GLN A 84 -22.78 35.96 56.21
N VAL A 85 -23.95 36.35 56.70
CA VAL A 85 -25.16 36.60 55.91
C VAL A 85 -25.73 37.97 56.25
N GLU A 86 -26.26 38.67 55.25
CA GLU A 86 -26.90 39.98 55.42
C GLU A 86 -28.41 39.80 55.67
N LEU A 87 -28.92 40.40 56.73
CA LEU A 87 -30.35 40.43 57.03
C LEU A 87 -31.06 41.49 56.18
N GLU A 88 -32.38 41.39 56.02
CA GLU A 88 -33.21 42.44 55.37
C GLU A 88 -33.06 43.82 56.02
N SER A 89 -32.57 43.87 57.26
CA SER A 89 -32.22 45.11 57.96
C SER A 89 -30.91 45.76 57.50
N GLY A 90 -30.16 45.14 56.58
CA GLY A 90 -28.83 45.57 56.13
C GLY A 90 -27.69 45.22 57.11
N LYS A 91 -27.99 44.47 58.16
CA LYS A 91 -27.00 44.02 59.16
C LYS A 91 -26.39 42.69 58.72
N ILE A 92 -25.06 42.60 58.75
CA ILE A 92 -24.31 41.36 58.50
C ILE A 92 -24.12 40.62 59.82
N VAL A 93 -24.49 39.34 59.86
CA VAL A 93 -24.38 38.45 61.03
C VAL A 93 -23.76 37.11 60.64
N GLN A 94 -23.12 36.42 61.57
CA GLN A 94 -22.66 35.05 61.33
C GLN A 94 -23.85 34.09 61.31
N ILE A 95 -23.77 33.04 60.49
CA ILE A 95 -24.85 32.05 60.34
C ILE A 95 -25.17 31.34 61.66
N SER A 96 -24.18 31.18 62.55
CA SER A 96 -24.34 30.63 63.89
C SER A 96 -25.15 31.51 64.84
N GLU A 97 -25.33 32.80 64.51
CA GLU A 97 -26.05 33.77 65.34
C GLU A 97 -27.50 34.00 64.87
N LEU A 98 -27.93 33.34 63.80
CA LEU A 98 -29.30 33.43 63.27
C LEU A 98 -30.31 32.84 64.25
N LYS A 99 -31.41 33.56 64.44
CA LYS A 99 -32.54 33.10 65.26
C LYS A 99 -33.73 32.77 64.38
N THR A 100 -34.59 31.88 64.89
CA THR A 100 -35.87 31.55 64.25
C THR A 100 -36.71 32.82 64.12
N GLY A 101 -36.95 33.25 62.88
CA GLY A 101 -37.70 34.48 62.56
C GLY A 101 -36.87 35.56 61.86
N ASP A 102 -35.53 35.44 61.83
CA ASP A 102 -34.68 36.37 61.09
C ASP A 102 -34.90 36.22 59.57
N ARG A 103 -35.10 37.34 58.89
CA ARG A 103 -35.23 37.38 57.43
C ARG A 103 -33.89 37.77 56.80
N VAL A 104 -33.32 36.82 56.08
CA VAL A 104 -32.04 36.98 55.38
C VAL A 104 -32.30 37.54 53.97
N LEU A 105 -31.50 38.50 53.53
CA LEU A 105 -31.52 38.98 52.14
C LEU A 105 -31.12 37.83 51.22
N SER A 106 -32.11 37.28 50.49
CA SER A 106 -31.80 36.40 49.38
C SER A 106 -31.25 37.25 48.24
N ASN A 107 -30.06 36.91 47.74
CA ASN A 107 -29.46 37.58 46.58
C ASN A 107 -30.27 37.29 45.31
N ILE A 108 -31.37 38.02 45.10
CA ILE A 108 -32.22 37.95 43.90
C ILE A 108 -31.41 38.30 42.64
N ARG A 109 -30.28 39.01 42.78
CA ARG A 109 -29.35 39.39 41.69
C ARG A 109 -28.71 38.20 40.96
N ASN A 110 -28.73 36.99 41.53
CA ASN A 110 -28.24 35.79 40.88
C ASN A 110 -29.28 35.12 39.96
N GLY A 111 -30.57 35.44 40.08
CA GLY A 111 -31.63 34.82 39.29
C GLY A 111 -31.51 35.10 37.78
N GLU A 112 -31.26 36.35 37.40
CA GLU A 112 -31.07 36.74 35.99
C GLU A 112 -29.79 36.14 35.40
N LYS A 113 -28.70 36.09 36.20
CA LYS A 113 -27.44 35.48 35.77
C LYS A 113 -27.58 33.97 35.57
N VAL A 114 -28.28 33.29 36.48
CA VAL A 114 -28.57 31.86 36.36
C VAL A 114 -29.49 31.59 35.16
N ALA A 115 -30.52 32.41 34.93
CA ALA A 115 -31.40 32.25 33.78
C ALA A 115 -30.65 32.39 32.44
N ASN A 116 -29.76 33.38 32.32
CA ASN A 116 -28.93 33.56 31.12
C ASN A 116 -27.96 32.39 30.93
N LEU A 117 -27.29 31.95 32.00
CA LEU A 117 -26.39 30.79 31.96
C LEU A 117 -27.12 29.49 31.61
N THR A 118 -28.34 29.29 32.09
CA THR A 118 -29.17 28.15 31.73
C THR A 118 -29.49 28.14 30.23
N LYS A 119 -29.89 29.28 29.68
CA LYS A 119 -30.16 29.44 28.25
C LYS A 119 -28.91 29.19 27.39
N ASP A 120 -27.76 29.70 27.81
CA ASP A 120 -26.49 29.47 27.12
C ASP A 120 -26.08 27.99 27.17
N ASN A 121 -26.30 27.31 28.30
CA ASN A 121 -26.05 25.88 28.45
C ASN A 121 -26.96 25.04 27.55
N GLU A 122 -28.24 25.40 27.40
CA GLU A 122 -29.15 24.73 26.47
C GLU A 122 -28.68 24.89 25.02
N ASN A 123 -28.31 26.11 24.61
CA ASN A 123 -27.77 26.38 23.27
C ASN A 123 -26.46 25.62 23.00
N LEU A 124 -25.57 25.55 24.00
CA LEU A 124 -24.31 24.81 23.89
C LEU A 124 -24.57 23.30 23.77
N LYS A 125 -25.53 22.77 24.53
CA LYS A 125 -25.92 21.36 24.48
C LYS A 125 -26.45 20.98 23.10
N GLU A 126 -27.26 21.85 22.48
CA GLU A 126 -27.75 21.65 21.11
C GLU A 126 -26.59 21.67 20.08
N LYS A 127 -25.67 22.63 20.18
CA LYS A 127 -24.48 22.67 19.32
C LYS A 127 -23.62 21.42 19.44
N VAL A 128 -23.39 20.95 20.67
CA VAL A 128 -22.62 19.73 20.93
C VAL A 128 -23.30 18.51 20.31
N ALA A 129 -24.64 18.40 20.41
CA ALA A 129 -25.38 17.30 19.79
C ALA A 129 -25.25 17.31 18.25
N ASN A 130 -25.37 18.48 17.63
CA ASN A 130 -25.21 18.63 16.17
C ASN A 130 -23.79 18.29 15.72
N LEU A 131 -22.76 18.82 16.39
CA LEU A 131 -21.36 18.50 16.08
C LEU A 131 -21.03 17.02 16.29
N THR A 132 -21.63 16.37 17.30
CA THR A 132 -21.46 14.93 17.53
C THR A 132 -22.00 14.14 16.35
N LYS A 133 -23.19 14.48 15.87
CA LYS A 133 -23.80 13.85 14.69
C LYS A 133 -22.98 14.07 13.41
N ASP A 134 -22.46 15.27 13.21
CA ASP A 134 -21.60 15.57 12.05
C ASP A 134 -20.29 14.80 12.08
N ASN A 135 -19.68 14.63 13.26
CA ASN A 135 -18.47 13.83 13.42
C ASN A 135 -18.70 12.35 13.12
N GLU A 136 -19.86 11.79 13.51
CA GLU A 136 -20.23 10.42 13.17
C GLU A 136 -20.38 10.25 11.64
N ASN A 137 -21.08 11.18 10.98
CA ASN A 137 -21.23 11.18 9.52
C ASN A 137 -19.87 11.31 8.79
N LEU A 138 -18.99 12.18 9.29
CA LEU A 138 -17.65 12.34 8.73
C LEU A 138 -16.80 11.09 8.91
N LYS A 139 -16.88 10.44 10.08
CA LYS A 139 -16.19 9.18 10.35
C LYS A 139 -16.61 8.08 9.38
N GLU A 140 -17.89 7.99 9.07
CA GLU A 140 -18.41 7.04 8.07
C GLU A 140 -17.90 7.37 6.65
N LYS A 141 -17.92 8.64 6.24
CA LYS A 141 -17.37 9.07 4.93
C LYS A 141 -15.89 8.75 4.79
N VAL A 142 -15.10 9.00 5.83
CA VAL A 142 -13.66 8.68 5.83
C VAL A 142 -13.45 7.18 5.67
N ALA A 143 -14.20 6.35 6.42
CA ALA A 143 -14.08 4.90 6.32
C ALA A 143 -14.42 4.35 4.91
N ASN A 144 -15.43 4.94 4.25
CA ASN A 144 -15.80 4.55 2.89
C ASN A 144 -14.73 4.97 1.87
N LEU A 145 -14.24 6.20 1.95
CA LEU A 145 -13.17 6.70 1.06
C LEU A 145 -11.87 5.90 1.22
N THR A 146 -11.52 5.49 2.45
CA THR A 146 -10.35 4.62 2.69
C THR A 146 -10.49 3.29 1.95
N LYS A 147 -11.66 2.64 2.02
CA LYS A 147 -11.92 1.39 1.29
C LYS A 147 -11.85 1.56 -0.23
N GLU A 148 -12.38 2.66 -0.75
CA GLU A 148 -12.31 2.95 -2.19
C GLU A 148 -10.87 3.19 -2.66
N HIS A 149 -10.07 3.91 -1.86
CA HIS A 149 -8.66 4.16 -2.15
C HIS A 149 -7.84 2.86 -2.15
N GLU A 150 -8.03 2.00 -1.16
CA GLU A 150 -7.37 0.69 -1.10
C GLU A 150 -7.71 -0.18 -2.32
N LYS A 151 -8.99 -0.19 -2.73
CA LYS A 151 -9.43 -0.91 -3.92
C LYS A 151 -8.80 -0.35 -5.20
N ALA A 152 -8.77 0.97 -5.35
CA ALA A 152 -8.19 1.63 -6.52
C ALA A 152 -6.68 1.36 -6.63
N GLU A 153 -5.94 1.41 -5.51
CA GLU A 153 -4.52 1.07 -5.47
C GLU A 153 -4.26 -0.39 -5.83
N HIS A 154 -5.09 -1.32 -5.32
CA HIS A 154 -4.99 -2.73 -5.71
C HIS A 154 -5.27 -2.95 -7.20
N GLU A 155 -6.30 -2.30 -7.75
CA GLU A 155 -6.61 -2.38 -9.18
C GLU A 155 -5.48 -1.79 -10.05
N LYS A 156 -4.86 -0.69 -9.60
CA LYS A 156 -3.72 -0.08 -10.28
C LYS A 156 -2.50 -1.01 -10.28
N ALA A 157 -2.16 -1.59 -9.12
CA ALA A 157 -1.06 -2.54 -9.00
C ALA A 157 -1.27 -3.79 -9.87
N GLU A 158 -2.50 -4.29 -9.97
CA GLU A 158 -2.83 -5.42 -10.85
C GLU A 158 -2.72 -5.05 -12.34
N ARG A 159 -3.11 -3.82 -12.73
CA ARG A 159 -2.90 -3.32 -14.11
C ARG A 159 -1.42 -3.21 -14.45
N GLU A 160 -0.61 -2.66 -13.54
CA GLU A 160 0.85 -2.53 -13.72
C GLU A 160 1.53 -3.91 -13.86
N LYS A 161 1.13 -4.91 -13.06
CA LYS A 161 1.60 -6.29 -13.22
C LYS A 161 1.19 -6.91 -14.56
N ALA A 162 -0.04 -6.67 -14.99
CA ALA A 162 -0.53 -7.16 -16.28
C ALA A 162 0.22 -6.50 -17.46
N GLU A 163 0.57 -5.22 -17.33
CA GLU A 163 1.37 -4.48 -18.32
C GLU A 163 2.82 -4.97 -18.35
N HIS A 164 3.45 -5.16 -17.18
CA HIS A 164 4.81 -5.73 -17.10
C HIS A 164 4.89 -7.13 -17.70
N LYS A 165 3.84 -7.95 -17.60
CA LYS A 165 3.78 -9.28 -18.21
C LYS A 165 3.61 -9.24 -19.74
N LYS A 166 2.97 -8.19 -20.28
CA LYS A 166 2.89 -7.96 -21.75
C LYS A 166 4.22 -7.51 -22.34
N ASN A 167 5.02 -6.78 -21.57
CA ASN A 167 6.28 -6.17 -22.02
C ASN A 167 7.52 -7.08 -21.89
N GLN A 168 7.34 -8.36 -21.54
CA GLN A 168 8.46 -9.28 -21.28
C GLN A 168 9.00 -10.05 -22.51
N SER A 169 8.45 -9.90 -23.72
CA SER A 169 8.78 -10.84 -24.81
C SER A 169 9.10 -10.25 -26.19
N CYS A 170 9.34 -8.94 -26.32
CA CYS A 170 9.76 -8.34 -27.60
C CYS A 170 11.00 -7.46 -27.45
N PHE A 171 11.81 -7.40 -28.49
CA PHE A 171 13.01 -6.57 -28.59
C PHE A 171 12.66 -5.18 -29.13
N GLY A 172 13.37 -4.15 -28.65
CA GLY A 172 13.22 -2.77 -29.13
C GLY A 172 13.70 -2.58 -30.56
N LEU A 173 13.21 -1.55 -31.25
CA LEU A 173 13.59 -1.22 -32.63
C LEU A 173 15.09 -0.98 -32.79
N GLU A 174 15.69 -0.35 -31.78
CA GLU A 174 17.10 -0.03 -31.66
C GLU A 174 17.99 -1.23 -31.34
N THR A 175 17.40 -2.39 -31.07
CA THR A 175 18.14 -3.63 -30.77
C THR A 175 19.00 -3.98 -31.98
N GLN A 176 20.27 -4.24 -31.72
CA GLN A 176 21.24 -4.60 -32.75
C GLN A 176 21.20 -6.11 -33.03
N VAL A 177 21.20 -6.46 -34.30
CA VAL A 177 21.22 -7.85 -34.79
C VAL A 177 22.35 -8.01 -35.79
N GLU A 178 23.15 -9.07 -35.62
CA GLU A 178 24.24 -9.40 -36.53
C GLU A 178 23.75 -10.37 -37.62
N LEU A 179 23.97 -10.00 -38.88
CA LEU A 179 23.67 -10.82 -40.05
C LEU A 179 24.77 -11.86 -40.31
N GLU A 180 24.49 -12.89 -41.10
CA GLU A 180 25.49 -13.86 -41.60
C GLU A 180 26.65 -13.20 -42.37
N SER A 181 26.41 -12.01 -42.93
CA SER A 181 27.46 -11.20 -43.57
C SER A 181 28.43 -10.52 -42.58
N GLY A 182 28.18 -10.61 -41.26
CA GLY A 182 28.91 -9.89 -40.22
C GLY A 182 28.49 -8.42 -40.07
N LYS A 183 27.49 -7.95 -40.84
CA LYS A 183 26.92 -6.61 -40.71
C LYS A 183 25.99 -6.56 -39.50
N ILE A 184 26.11 -5.51 -38.68
CA ILE A 184 25.18 -5.21 -37.60
C ILE A 184 24.12 -4.24 -38.12
N ILE A 185 22.85 -4.59 -37.96
CA ILE A 185 21.70 -3.76 -38.31
C ILE A 185 20.79 -3.59 -37.09
N GLN A 186 19.89 -2.61 -37.14
CA GLN A 186 18.85 -2.47 -36.13
C GLN A 186 17.67 -3.40 -36.45
N MET A 187 16.92 -3.79 -35.43
CA MET A 187 15.72 -4.63 -35.56
C MET A 187 14.67 -3.99 -36.49
N SER A 188 14.61 -2.65 -36.55
CA SER A 188 13.76 -1.91 -37.51
C SER A 188 14.14 -2.08 -38.98
N GLU A 189 15.37 -2.51 -39.27
CA GLU A 189 15.89 -2.71 -40.62
C GLU A 189 15.79 -4.18 -41.08
N LEU A 190 15.41 -5.06 -40.16
CA LEU A 190 15.37 -6.51 -40.32
C LEU A 190 14.21 -6.94 -41.23
N LYS A 191 14.47 -7.88 -42.15
CA LYS A 191 13.47 -8.36 -43.11
C LYS A 191 13.38 -9.88 -43.07
N THR A 192 12.24 -10.40 -43.50
CA THR A 192 12.12 -11.83 -43.78
C THR A 192 13.11 -12.24 -44.85
N GLY A 193 13.75 -13.40 -44.67
CA GLY A 193 14.84 -13.88 -45.52
C GLY A 193 16.24 -13.44 -45.08
N ASP A 194 16.37 -12.48 -44.17
CA ASP A 194 17.68 -12.18 -43.58
C ASP A 194 18.15 -13.36 -42.72
N ARG A 195 19.42 -13.75 -42.85
CA ARG A 195 20.05 -14.76 -41.99
C ARG A 195 20.80 -14.07 -40.87
N VAL A 196 20.44 -14.37 -39.63
CA VAL A 196 20.93 -13.70 -38.42
C VAL A 196 21.53 -14.68 -37.43
N VAL A 197 22.44 -14.18 -36.59
CA VAL A 197 22.99 -14.97 -35.49
C VAL A 197 21.86 -15.36 -34.54
N SER A 198 21.55 -16.65 -34.50
CA SER A 198 20.53 -17.20 -33.61
C SER A 198 21.12 -17.77 -32.33
N ASN A 199 22.37 -18.24 -32.38
CA ASN A 199 23.08 -18.78 -31.23
C ASN A 199 24.59 -18.67 -31.40
N ILE A 200 25.33 -18.77 -30.29
CA ILE A 200 26.79 -18.93 -30.30
C ILE A 200 27.12 -20.12 -29.41
N ARG A 201 27.55 -21.23 -30.03
CA ARG A 201 27.94 -22.44 -29.29
C ARG A 201 29.42 -22.72 -29.53
N ASN A 202 30.16 -22.84 -28.45
CA ASN A 202 31.61 -23.09 -28.49
C ASN A 202 32.39 -22.07 -29.34
N GLY A 203 31.95 -20.81 -29.37
CA GLY A 203 32.55 -19.73 -30.16
C GLY A 203 32.23 -19.76 -31.65
N ILE A 204 31.36 -20.68 -32.10
CA ILE A 204 30.87 -20.75 -33.47
C ILE A 204 29.46 -20.16 -33.50
N ALA A 205 29.24 -19.16 -34.35
CA ALA A 205 27.93 -18.57 -34.58
C ALA A 205 27.06 -19.49 -35.44
N GLU A 206 25.86 -19.80 -34.96
CA GLU A 206 24.80 -20.44 -35.71
C GLU A 206 23.92 -19.35 -36.33
N TYR A 207 23.63 -19.47 -37.63
CA TYR A 207 22.83 -18.49 -38.38
C TYR A 207 21.51 -19.11 -38.85
N SER A 208 20.41 -18.45 -38.55
CA SER A 208 19.08 -18.88 -38.95
C SER A 208 18.39 -17.81 -39.79
N GLU A 209 17.60 -18.24 -40.76
CA GLU A 209 16.80 -17.33 -41.60
C GLU A 209 15.57 -16.84 -40.83
N ILE A 210 15.29 -15.55 -40.93
CA ILE A 210 14.10 -14.94 -40.37
C ILE A 210 12.92 -15.29 -41.25
N TYR A 211 12.06 -16.15 -40.72
CA TYR A 211 10.90 -16.64 -41.45
C TYR A 211 9.65 -15.78 -41.21
N LEU A 212 9.48 -15.28 -39.99
CA LEU A 212 8.37 -14.41 -39.60
C LEU A 212 8.84 -13.40 -38.58
N ILE A 213 8.37 -12.16 -38.77
CA ILE A 213 8.51 -11.08 -37.81
C ILE A 213 7.14 -10.88 -37.16
N ALA A 214 7.03 -11.18 -35.86
CA ALA A 214 5.78 -11.09 -35.11
C ALA A 214 5.83 -9.94 -34.09
N HIS A 215 4.69 -9.27 -33.90
CA HIS A 215 4.51 -8.18 -32.95
C HIS A 215 3.38 -8.50 -31.96
N ILE A 216 3.51 -8.01 -30.72
CA ILE A 216 2.52 -8.23 -29.65
C ILE A 216 1.48 -7.10 -29.56
N GLU A 217 1.53 -6.10 -30.44
CA GLU A 217 0.52 -5.02 -30.50
C GLU A 217 -0.12 -4.86 -31.88
N LYS A 218 -1.31 -4.24 -31.87
CA LYS A 218 -2.21 -4.08 -33.02
C LYS A 218 -1.67 -2.97 -33.95
N LEU A 219 -1.04 -3.36 -35.05
CA LEU A 219 -0.58 -2.44 -36.09
C LEU A 219 -1.76 -1.69 -36.74
N GLU A 220 -1.59 -0.38 -36.95
CA GLU A 220 -2.49 0.45 -37.79
C GLU A 220 -2.19 0.32 -39.30
N TYR A 221 -1.19 -0.48 -39.69
CA TYR A 221 -0.82 -0.68 -41.09
C TYR A 221 -1.16 -2.10 -41.56
N GLU A 222 -1.88 -2.19 -42.67
CA GLU A 222 -2.12 -3.42 -43.42
C GLU A 222 -0.83 -3.84 -44.15
N GLU A 223 0.02 -4.65 -43.50
CA GLU A 223 1.01 -5.42 -44.24
C GLU A 223 0.37 -6.66 -44.86
N LYS A 224 0.66 -6.89 -46.14
CA LYS A 224 0.20 -8.07 -46.87
C LYS A 224 1.00 -9.28 -46.39
N PHE A 225 0.48 -9.99 -45.40
CA PHE A 225 1.04 -11.28 -44.99
C PHE A 225 0.86 -12.31 -46.12
N ALA A 226 1.96 -12.87 -46.61
CA ALA A 226 1.89 -14.07 -47.43
C ALA A 226 1.41 -15.22 -46.54
N LYS A 227 0.21 -15.76 -46.83
CA LYS A 227 -0.30 -16.96 -46.17
C LYS A 227 0.53 -18.15 -46.65
N VAL A 228 1.54 -18.54 -45.88
CA VAL A 228 2.30 -19.75 -46.16
C VAL A 228 1.66 -20.93 -45.44
N ASN A 229 1.12 -21.88 -46.21
CA ASN A 229 0.60 -23.14 -45.71
C ASN A 229 1.79 -24.09 -45.52
N TYR A 230 2.25 -24.28 -44.27
CA TYR A 230 3.12 -25.41 -43.94
C TYR A 230 2.34 -26.50 -43.23
N GLY A 231 2.42 -27.72 -43.78
CA GLY A 231 1.82 -28.94 -43.24
C GLY A 231 2.54 -29.47 -41.98
N LEU A 232 2.67 -28.64 -40.95
CA LEU A 232 3.03 -29.06 -39.58
C LEU A 232 1.89 -28.64 -38.64
N GLN A 233 0.79 -29.35 -38.85
CA GLN A 233 -0.42 -29.28 -38.05
C GLN A 233 -0.13 -29.95 -36.70
N LEU A 234 0.17 -29.17 -35.65
CA LEU A 234 -0.42 -29.36 -34.31
C LEU A 234 -0.01 -28.31 -33.26
N LEU A 235 1.13 -27.60 -33.36
CA LEU A 235 1.52 -26.66 -32.29
C LEU A 235 1.05 -25.21 -32.50
N ILE A 236 1.07 -24.72 -33.74
CA ILE A 236 0.78 -23.31 -34.05
C ILE A 236 -0.72 -22.99 -33.94
N MET A 237 -1.60 -23.95 -34.28
CA MET A 237 -3.05 -23.75 -34.16
C MET A 237 -3.54 -23.64 -32.71
N SER A 238 -2.81 -24.22 -31.74
CA SER A 238 -3.16 -24.11 -30.32
C SER A 238 -2.86 -22.72 -29.76
N LEU A 239 -1.78 -22.06 -30.23
CA LEU A 239 -1.47 -20.69 -29.84
C LEU A 239 -2.47 -19.69 -30.45
N MET A 240 -2.82 -19.82 -31.74
CA MET A 240 -3.79 -18.91 -32.37
C MET A 240 -5.20 -18.98 -31.77
N LYS A 241 -5.66 -20.16 -31.30
CA LYS A 241 -6.99 -20.31 -30.69
C LYS A 241 -7.13 -19.67 -29.32
N ILE A 242 -6.02 -19.55 -28.57
CA ILE A 242 -6.02 -18.88 -27.26
C ILE A 242 -6.17 -17.36 -27.42
N TYR A 243 -5.62 -16.77 -28.49
CA TYR A 243 -5.60 -15.32 -28.69
C TYR A 243 -6.92 -14.71 -29.19
N GLN A 244 -7.77 -15.46 -29.90
CA GLN A 244 -9.05 -14.93 -30.39
C GLN A 244 -10.12 -14.74 -29.30
N LEU A 245 -9.95 -15.34 -28.12
CA LEU A 245 -10.97 -15.32 -27.05
C LEU A 245 -10.87 -14.11 -26.10
N TYR A 246 -9.82 -13.29 -26.19
CA TYR A 246 -9.56 -12.19 -25.25
C TYR A 246 -9.35 -10.85 -25.96
N SER A 247 -10.42 -10.18 -26.41
CA SER A 247 -10.33 -8.74 -26.67
C SER A 247 -11.70 -8.02 -26.65
N PRO A 248 -12.06 -7.31 -25.57
CA PRO A 248 -13.07 -6.25 -25.61
C PRO A 248 -12.43 -4.91 -26.04
N LYS A 249 -13.17 -4.19 -26.87
CA LYS A 249 -12.88 -2.85 -27.42
C LYS A 249 -12.62 -1.82 -26.31
N ILE A 250 -11.60 -0.97 -26.46
CA ILE A 250 -11.56 0.46 -26.06
C ILE A 250 -10.41 1.14 -26.83
N TYR A 251 -10.63 2.39 -27.22
CA TYR A 251 -9.80 3.26 -28.08
C TYR A 251 -9.39 4.51 -27.29
N VAL A 252 -8.10 4.92 -27.33
CA VAL A 252 -7.58 6.32 -27.27
C VAL A 252 -6.12 6.31 -27.78
N PRO A 253 -5.66 7.27 -28.62
CA PRO A 253 -4.32 7.26 -29.21
C PRO A 253 -3.35 8.23 -28.50
N GLU A 254 -2.11 7.79 -28.23
CA GLU A 254 -0.91 8.65 -28.28
C GLU A 254 0.39 7.82 -28.12
N LYS A 255 1.30 7.96 -29.10
CA LYS A 255 2.69 7.45 -29.15
C LYS A 255 2.87 5.92 -29.00
N GLN A 256 2.70 5.21 -30.12
CA GLN A 256 3.01 3.77 -30.18
C GLN A 256 4.53 3.53 -30.27
N ARG A 257 5.05 2.69 -29.36
CA ARG A 257 6.38 2.09 -29.44
C ARG A 257 6.21 0.69 -30.03
N TYR A 258 6.95 0.38 -31.08
CA TYR A 258 6.85 -0.91 -31.78
C TYR A 258 7.92 -1.88 -31.26
N TRP A 259 7.57 -3.16 -31.09
CA TRP A 259 8.46 -4.17 -30.49
C TRP A 259 8.35 -5.52 -31.21
N TYR A 260 9.48 -6.08 -31.69
CA TYR A 260 9.52 -7.26 -32.57
C TYR A 260 9.92 -8.57 -31.83
N GLN A 261 9.38 -9.72 -32.24
CA GLN A 261 9.80 -11.07 -31.82
C GLN A 261 10.19 -11.90 -33.06
N MET A 262 11.43 -12.41 -33.08
CA MET A 262 11.96 -13.23 -34.18
C MET A 262 11.60 -14.71 -33.99
N ILE A 263 11.02 -15.33 -35.02
CA ILE A 263 10.86 -16.79 -35.11
C ILE A 263 11.84 -17.29 -36.16
N THR A 264 12.86 -18.03 -35.71
CA THR A 264 13.87 -18.67 -36.56
C THR A 264 13.58 -20.16 -36.72
N ILE A 265 13.76 -20.69 -37.92
CA ILE A 265 13.68 -22.13 -38.20
C ILE A 265 15.10 -22.60 -38.53
N ASN A 266 15.54 -23.70 -37.90
CA ASN A 266 16.78 -24.41 -38.23
C ASN A 266 16.53 -25.50 -39.28
#